data_AF-A0A2N6DND1-F1
#
_entry.id   AF-A0A2N6DND1-F1
#
_cell.length_a   1.000
_cell.length_b   1.000
_cell.length_c   1.000
_cell.angle_alpha   90.00
_cell.angle_beta   90.00
_cell.angle_gamma   90.00
#
_symmetry.space_group_name_H-M   'P 1'
#
loop_
_entity.id
_entity.type
_entity.pdbx_description
1 polymer ?
#
loop_
_entity_poly.entity_id
_entity_poly.type
_entity_poly.pdbx_seq_one_letter_code
_entity_poly.pdbx_strand_id
1 'polypeptide(L)'
;MRRGFNCRCCGHCCLQLIDAYNGCVSDADLHRWQLLGRTDLLARIRTLDLGPGNQLHTAWHEPETGEDVERCPWLLERIDRRGCLCAIEEIKPDHCRAYPEYPEHAAATGCRGYVVAREKPEILPPR
;
A
#
# COMPACT_ATOMS: atom_id res chain seq x y z
N MET A 1 6.52 -13.31 -4.35
CA MET A 1 5.08 -13.49 -4.61
C MET A 1 4.48 -14.21 -3.41
N ARG A 2 3.50 -13.62 -2.71
CA ARG A 2 2.86 -14.25 -1.53
C ARG A 2 1.96 -15.39 -2.03
N ARG A 3 2.05 -16.59 -1.44
CA ARG A 3 1.19 -17.72 -1.85
C ARG A 3 -0.27 -17.30 -1.72
N GLY A 4 -1.07 -17.58 -2.75
CA GLY A 4 -2.51 -17.23 -2.77
C GLY A 4 -2.83 -15.77 -3.10
N PHE A 5 -1.84 -14.90 -3.35
CA PHE A 5 -2.08 -13.50 -3.70
C PHE A 5 -1.60 -13.16 -5.12
N ASN A 6 -2.50 -12.56 -5.90
CA ASN A 6 -2.19 -11.91 -7.17
C ASN A 6 -2.92 -10.57 -7.26
N CYS A 7 -2.19 -9.46 -7.22
CA CYS A 7 -2.78 -8.12 -7.30
C CYS A 7 -3.56 -7.95 -8.61
N ARG A 8 -4.84 -7.57 -8.52
CA ARG A 8 -5.70 -7.36 -9.70
C ARG A 8 -5.66 -5.93 -10.25
N CYS A 9 -4.73 -5.10 -9.77
CA CYS A 9 -4.62 -3.68 -10.15
C CYS A 9 -5.97 -2.94 -10.06
N CYS A 10 -6.74 -3.27 -9.02
CA CYS A 10 -8.16 -2.92 -8.95
C CYS A 10 -8.42 -1.59 -8.22
N GLY A 11 -7.38 -0.96 -7.69
CA GLY A 11 -7.44 0.31 -6.95
C GLY A 11 -7.97 0.22 -5.53
N HIS A 12 -8.46 -0.94 -5.07
CA HIS A 12 -9.12 -1.10 -3.76
C HIS A 12 -8.33 -0.51 -2.59
N CYS A 13 -7.06 -0.90 -2.43
CA CYS A 13 -6.20 -0.39 -1.36
C CYS A 13 -5.92 1.12 -1.48
N CYS A 14 -5.84 1.68 -2.69
CA CYS A 14 -5.55 3.11 -2.86
C CYS A 14 -6.80 3.99 -2.81
N LEU A 15 -8.00 3.43 -3.01
CA LEU A 15 -9.26 4.18 -3.14
C LEU A 15 -10.18 4.03 -1.93
N GLN A 16 -10.11 2.89 -1.23
CA GLN A 16 -11.07 2.57 -0.16
C GLN A 16 -10.43 2.38 1.21
N LEU A 17 -9.09 2.25 1.27
CA LEU A 17 -8.36 1.99 2.51
C LEU A 17 -7.33 3.11 2.71
N ILE A 18 -7.72 4.18 3.39
CA ILE A 18 -6.84 5.34 3.63
C ILE A 18 -5.52 4.88 4.26
N ASP A 19 -5.60 4.07 5.31
CA ASP A 19 -4.43 3.56 6.04
C ASP A 19 -3.50 2.67 5.19
N ALA A 20 -3.98 2.15 4.05
CA ALA A 20 -3.17 1.29 3.18
C ALA A 20 -2.19 2.09 2.31
N TYR A 21 -2.52 3.36 1.97
CA TYR A 21 -1.64 4.22 1.18
C TYR A 21 -1.09 5.41 1.96
N ASN A 22 -1.85 5.92 2.94
CA ASN A 22 -1.50 7.03 3.83
C ASN A 22 -0.93 6.47 5.14
N GLY A 23 0.27 5.90 5.04
CA GLY A 23 0.88 5.10 6.10
C GLY A 23 2.25 5.62 6.52
N CYS A 24 2.84 4.94 7.50
CA CYS A 24 4.20 5.20 7.91
C CYS A 24 5.20 4.67 6.88
N VAL A 25 6.19 5.48 6.58
CA VAL A 25 7.29 5.14 5.68
C VAL A 25 8.51 4.77 6.50
N SER A 26 9.23 3.74 6.07
CA SER A 26 10.42 3.29 6.79
C SER A 26 11.65 4.13 6.42
N ASP A 27 12.66 4.16 7.30
CA ASP A 27 13.98 4.74 6.99
C ASP A 27 14.59 4.10 5.73
N ALA A 28 14.33 2.80 5.52
CA ALA A 28 14.81 2.07 4.35
C ALA A 28 14.16 2.58 3.05
N ASP A 29 12.86 2.92 3.07
CA ASP A 29 12.17 3.54 1.95
C ASP A 29 12.76 4.94 1.65
N LEU A 30 12.98 5.75 2.68
CA LEU A 30 13.59 7.08 2.53
C LEU A 30 14.99 7.01 1.95
N HIS A 31 15.84 6.14 2.50
CA HIS A 31 17.18 5.93 2.02
C HIS A 31 17.18 5.43 0.56
N ARG A 32 16.27 4.51 0.21
CA ARG A 32 16.10 4.03 -1.17
C ARG A 32 15.73 5.17 -2.12
N TRP A 33 14.80 6.05 -1.75
CA TRP A 33 14.40 7.17 -2.60
C TRP A 33 15.47 8.27 -2.71
N GLN A 34 16.24 8.51 -1.65
CA GLN A 34 17.40 9.39 -1.68
C GLN A 34 18.46 8.89 -2.66
N LEU A 35 18.83 7.60 -2.60
CA LEU A 35 19.79 6.99 -3.52
C LEU A 35 19.32 7.04 -4.97
N LEU A 36 18.01 6.94 -5.21
CA LEU A 36 17.41 7.03 -6.54
C LEU A 36 17.16 8.47 -7.02
N GLY A 37 17.48 9.48 -6.21
CA GLY A 37 17.26 10.89 -6.54
C GLY A 37 15.78 11.28 -6.68
N ARG A 38 14.87 10.54 -6.04
CA ARG A 38 13.41 10.76 -6.11
C ARG A 38 12.95 11.84 -5.15
N THR A 39 13.37 13.08 -5.44
CA THR A 39 13.00 14.26 -4.65
C THR A 39 11.50 14.53 -4.63
N ASP A 40 10.77 14.10 -5.67
CA ASP A 40 9.32 14.16 -5.77
C ASP A 40 8.60 13.28 -4.74
N LEU A 41 9.19 12.14 -4.35
CA LEU A 41 8.70 11.31 -3.26
C LEU A 41 9.04 11.92 -1.91
N LEU A 42 10.30 12.32 -1.73
CA LEU A 42 10.81 12.87 -0.47
C LEU A 42 10.08 14.17 -0.08
N ALA A 43 9.76 15.02 -1.05
CA ALA A 43 9.00 16.25 -0.83
C ALA A 43 7.58 16.02 -0.29
N ARG A 44 7.08 14.78 -0.34
CA ARG A 44 5.75 14.38 0.13
C ARG A 44 5.78 13.60 1.45
N ILE A 45 6.93 13.53 2.13
CA ILE A 45 7.11 12.86 3.43
C ILE A 45 7.26 13.87 4.57
N ARG A 46 6.40 13.75 5.60
CA ARG A 46 6.54 14.54 6.82
C ARG A 46 7.27 13.71 7.87
N THR A 47 8.28 14.29 8.51
CA THR A 47 8.99 13.67 9.63
C THR A 47 8.61 14.36 10.93
N LEU A 48 8.13 13.60 11.90
CA LEU A 48 7.88 14.04 13.27
C LEU A 48 8.98 13.51 14.18
N ASP A 49 9.64 14.39 14.93
CA ASP A 49 10.59 14.02 15.98
C ASP A 49 9.81 13.69 17.26
N LEU A 50 9.90 12.43 17.69
CA LEU A 50 9.22 11.92 18.89
C LEU A 50 10.18 11.81 20.08
N GLY A 51 11.40 12.33 19.96
CA GLY A 51 12.44 12.28 20.98
C GLY A 51 13.70 11.53 20.52
N PRO A 52 14.67 11.34 21.43
CA PRO A 52 16.01 10.87 21.07
C PRO A 52 16.01 9.55 20.30
N GLY A 53 16.35 9.62 19.01
CA GLY A 53 16.43 8.47 18.11
C GLY A 53 15.09 7.90 17.64
N ASN A 54 13.98 8.60 17.87
CA ASN A 54 12.65 8.15 17.47
C ASN A 54 12.01 9.14 16.51
N GLN A 55 11.93 8.76 15.23
CA GLN A 55 11.31 9.56 14.18
C GLN A 55 10.15 8.80 13.55
N LEU A 56 9.10 9.53 13.20
CA LEU A 56 7.95 9.01 12.49
C LEU A 56 7.83 9.70 11.13
N HIS A 57 7.90 8.93 10.05
CA HIS A 57 7.75 9.44 8.69
C HIS A 57 6.37 9.08 8.15
N THR A 58 5.57 10.08 7.80
CA THR A 58 4.23 9.88 7.25
C THR A 58 4.15 10.31 5.79
N ALA A 59 3.49 9.48 4.99
CA ALA A 59 3.15 9.73 3.60
C ALA A 59 1.62 9.75 3.46
N TRP A 60 0.98 10.60 2.68
CA TRP A 60 1.55 11.62 1.79
C TRP A 60 0.98 12.98 2.16
N HIS A 61 1.81 14.01 2.02
CA HIS A 61 1.34 15.39 2.11
C HIS A 61 1.53 16.13 0.78
N GLU A 62 0.84 17.24 0.63
CA GLU A 62 1.03 18.15 -0.49
C GLU A 62 2.22 19.07 -0.22
N PRO A 63 3.28 19.08 -1.06
CA PRO A 63 4.52 19.80 -0.74
C PRO A 63 4.35 21.32 -0.57
N GLU A 64 3.39 21.93 -1.27
CA GLU A 64 3.19 23.38 -1.24
C GLU A 64 2.45 23.84 0.02
N THR A 65 1.39 23.12 0.42
CA THR A 65 0.54 23.49 1.56
C THR A 65 0.93 22.77 2.85
N GLY A 66 1.64 21.65 2.73
CA GLY A 66 1.91 20.73 3.82
C GLY A 66 0.72 19.86 4.21
N GLU A 67 -0.46 20.02 3.60
CA GLU A 67 -1.69 19.32 4.02
C GLU A 67 -1.70 17.84 3.64
N ASP A 68 -2.50 17.04 4.34
CA ASP A 68 -2.69 15.63 4.00
C ASP A 68 -3.45 15.50 2.68
N VAL A 69 -3.07 14.51 1.88
CA VAL A 69 -3.77 14.24 0.62
C VAL A 69 -5.06 13.45 0.85
N GLU A 70 -6.13 13.78 0.13
CA GLU A 70 -7.37 13.00 0.14
C GLU A 70 -7.27 11.67 -0.64
N ARG A 71 -6.24 11.56 -1.50
CA ARG A 71 -5.99 10.39 -2.36
C ARG A 71 -4.50 10.22 -2.61
N CYS A 72 -4.06 8.97 -2.76
CA CYS A 72 -2.69 8.65 -3.16
C CYS A 72 -2.29 9.41 -4.44
N PRO A 73 -1.24 10.26 -4.41
CA PRO A 73 -0.83 11.07 -5.56
C PRO A 73 -0.24 10.24 -6.70
N TRP A 74 0.15 9.00 -6.40
CA TRP A 74 0.75 8.07 -7.36
C TRP A 74 -0.26 7.13 -8.01
N LEU A 75 -1.55 7.28 -7.70
CA LEU A 75 -2.61 6.48 -8.29
C LEU A 75 -2.95 6.98 -9.69
N LEU A 76 -2.80 6.12 -10.68
CA LEU A 76 -3.16 6.40 -12.07
C LEU A 76 -4.35 5.56 -12.49
N GLU A 77 -5.30 6.14 -13.23
CA GLU A 77 -6.36 5.38 -13.86
C GLU A 77 -5.87 4.78 -15.19
N ARG A 78 -6.28 3.55 -15.49
CA ARG A 78 -5.99 2.94 -16.80
C ARG A 78 -6.87 3.58 -17.87
N ILE A 79 -6.33 3.71 -19.09
CA ILE A 79 -7.06 4.25 -20.25
C ILE A 79 -8.36 3.47 -20.52
N ASP A 80 -8.33 2.15 -20.33
CA ASP A 80 -9.50 1.28 -20.50
C ASP A 80 -10.54 1.39 -19.37
N ARG A 81 -10.27 2.21 -18.34
CA ARG A 81 -11.06 2.36 -17.10
C ARG A 81 -11.33 1.05 -16.36
N ARG A 82 -10.53 0.00 -16.62
CA ARG A 82 -10.63 -1.32 -15.97
C ARG A 82 -9.47 -1.50 -15.00
N GLY A 83 -9.36 -0.58 -14.05
CA GLY A 83 -8.40 -0.64 -12.94
C GLY A 83 -7.50 0.58 -12.84
N CYS A 84 -6.52 0.45 -11.96
CA CYS A 84 -5.57 1.49 -11.61
C CYS A 84 -4.14 0.97 -11.69
N LEU A 85 -3.20 1.87 -11.93
CA LEU A 85 -1.76 1.63 -11.88
C LEU A 85 -1.16 2.49 -10.77
N CYS A 86 0.03 2.13 -10.33
CA CYS A 86 0.82 2.99 -9.47
C CYS A 86 2.01 3.53 -10.25
N ALA A 87 2.14 4.86 -10.29
CA ALA A 87 3.24 5.54 -10.97
C ALA A 87 4.63 5.19 -10.38
N ILE A 88 4.67 4.65 -9.16
CA ILE A 88 5.90 4.28 -8.44
C ILE A 88 5.98 2.78 -8.15
N GLU A 89 5.31 1.92 -8.93
CA GLU A 89 5.22 0.45 -8.69
C GLU A 89 6.51 -0.19 -8.18
N GLU A 90 7.61 0.04 -8.90
CA GLU A 90 8.91 -0.59 -8.61
C GLU A 90 9.50 -0.12 -7.28
N ILE A 91 9.19 1.10 -6.84
CA ILE A 91 9.81 1.74 -5.68
C ILE A 91 8.79 2.16 -4.62
N LYS A 92 7.58 1.61 -4.68
CA LYS A 92 6.52 1.83 -3.68
C LYS A 92 7.06 1.66 -2.27
N PRO A 93 6.53 2.41 -1.30
CA PRO A 93 6.81 2.19 0.11
C PRO A 93 6.56 0.73 0.51
N ASP A 94 7.27 0.27 1.53
CA ASP A 94 7.18 -1.11 1.96
C ASP A 94 5.78 -1.47 2.48
N HIS A 95 5.06 -0.55 3.15
CA HIS A 95 3.67 -0.79 3.59
C HIS A 95 2.72 -1.05 2.42
N CYS A 96 2.84 -0.26 1.34
CA CYS A 96 2.08 -0.45 0.10
C CYS A 96 2.40 -1.80 -0.55
N ARG A 97 3.68 -2.20 -0.58
CA ARG A 97 4.12 -3.49 -1.13
C ARG A 97 3.69 -4.67 -0.26
N ALA A 98 3.56 -4.43 1.04
CA ALA A 98 3.18 -5.43 2.01
C ALA A 98 1.68 -5.78 1.94
N TYR A 99 0.85 -4.93 1.34
CA TYR A 99 -0.57 -5.18 1.24
C TYR A 99 -0.93 -6.32 0.25
N PRO A 100 -1.86 -7.23 0.61
CA PRO A 100 -2.36 -7.47 1.96
C PRO A 100 -1.31 -8.25 2.78
N GLU A 101 -1.19 -7.93 4.07
CA GLU A 101 -0.11 -8.48 4.91
C GLU A 101 -0.24 -10.00 5.16
N TYR A 102 -1.45 -10.50 5.30
CA TYR A 102 -1.78 -11.90 5.58
C TYR A 102 -3.23 -12.19 5.12
N PRO A 103 -3.64 -13.47 4.98
CA PRO A 103 -4.98 -13.84 4.49
C PRO A 103 -6.14 -13.14 5.21
N GLU A 104 -6.06 -13.03 6.54
CA GLU A 104 -7.11 -12.44 7.37
C GLU A 104 -7.22 -10.93 7.12
N HIS A 105 -6.10 -10.23 6.94
CA HIS A 105 -6.08 -8.83 6.51
C HIS A 105 -6.74 -8.69 5.13
N ALA A 106 -6.42 -9.58 4.19
CA ALA A 106 -7.04 -9.59 2.87
C ALA A 106 -8.56 -9.80 2.93
N ALA A 107 -9.04 -10.72 3.77
CA ALA A 107 -10.46 -10.97 3.97
C ALA A 107 -11.17 -9.79 4.66
N ALA A 108 -10.60 -9.27 5.74
CA ALA A 108 -11.16 -8.15 6.51
C ALA A 108 -11.28 -6.87 5.67
N THR A 109 -10.35 -6.65 4.74
CA THR A 109 -10.34 -5.47 3.87
C THR A 109 -10.99 -5.69 2.51
N GLY A 110 -11.40 -6.92 2.16
CA GLY A 110 -12.04 -7.21 0.88
C GLY A 110 -11.10 -7.23 -0.32
N CYS A 111 -9.83 -7.62 -0.13
CA CYS A 111 -8.85 -7.69 -1.21
C CYS A 111 -9.23 -8.73 -2.28
N ARG A 112 -9.58 -8.24 -3.48
CA ARG A 112 -9.97 -9.05 -4.66
C ARG A 112 -8.85 -9.92 -5.24
N GLY A 113 -7.60 -9.68 -4.83
CA GLY A 113 -6.43 -10.41 -5.32
C GLY A 113 -6.02 -11.60 -4.47
N TYR A 114 -6.63 -11.77 -3.29
CA TYR A 114 -6.32 -12.89 -2.41
C TYR A 114 -7.34 -14.01 -2.62
N VAL A 115 -6.87 -15.19 -3.01
CA VAL A 115 -7.71 -16.37 -3.13
C VAL A 115 -7.59 -17.14 -1.83
N VAL A 116 -8.62 -17.06 -0.98
CA VAL A 116 -8.75 -18.00 0.15
C VAL A 116 -8.90 -19.38 -0.46
N ALA A 117 -7.95 -20.28 -0.19
CA ALA A 117 -8.13 -21.68 -0.50
C ALA A 117 -9.41 -22.13 0.22
N ARG A 118 -10.47 -22.42 -0.53
CA ARG A 118 -11.66 -23.02 0.05
C ARG A 118 -11.23 -24.37 0.60
N GLU A 119 -11.22 -24.53 1.92
CA GLU A 119 -11.15 -25.86 2.50
C GLU A 119 -12.28 -26.70 1.89
N LYS A 120 -11.90 -27.87 1.39
CA LYS A 120 -12.83 -28.83 0.82
C LYS A 120 -13.83 -29.18 1.93
N PRO A 121 -15.16 -29.08 1.72
CA PRO A 121 -16.10 -29.51 2.74
C PRO A 121 -15.82 -30.97 3.07
N GLU A 122 -15.54 -31.24 4.34
CA GLU A 122 -15.34 -32.58 4.87
C GLU A 122 -16.66 -33.33 4.68
N ILE A 123 -16.69 -34.22 3.68
CA ILE A 123 -17.85 -35.08 3.44
C ILE A 123 -17.86 -36.08 4.60
N LEU A 124 -18.67 -35.80 5.61
CA LEU A 124 -18.91 -36.74 6.70
C LEU A 124 -19.49 -38.03 6.09
N PRO A 125 -18.90 -39.21 6.34
CA PRO A 125 -19.45 -40.46 5.81
C PRO A 125 -20.87 -40.69 6.38
N PRO A 126 -21.79 -41.27 5.59
CA PRO A 126 -23.14 -41.57 6.04
C PRO A 126 -23.11 -42.53 7.24
N ARG A 127 -23.98 -42.27 8.21
CA ARG A 127 -24.18 -43.07 9.42
C ARG A 127 -24.79 -44.43 9.12
#